data_AF-A0A2E8E3R0-F1
#
_entry.id   AF-A0A2E8E3R0-F1
#
_cell.length_a   1.000
_cell.length_b   1.000
_cell.length_c   1.000
_cell.angle_alpha   90.00
_cell.angle_beta   90.00
_cell.angle_gamma   90.00
#
_symmetry.space_group_name_H-M   'P 1'
#
loop_
_entity.id
_entity.type
_entity.pdbx_description
1 polymer ?
#
loop_
_entity_poly.entity_id
_entity_poly.type
_entity_poly.pdbx_seq_one_letter_code
_entity_poly.pdbx_strand_id
1 'polypeptide(L)'
;MTTKTSRKRTWVIALVSFAALAVVGTVTLIALAVYVVMSNVDIAEATAETADVTFEETRARFVGDDPLIHLVREDGNLQAEVRRRDQPSDSRPESLHVLVWDPDDERLMNLRIPLWLLRFGDDATVDFSEADGDIVGDLDVTIGDLDHHGPGLVLDYQDADRERVLLWTE
;
A
#
# COMPACT_ATOMS: atom_id res chain seq x y z
N MET A 1 -8.28 -36.14 -54.68
CA MET A 1 -8.97 -36.24 -53.37
C MET A 1 -8.80 -34.93 -52.64
N THR A 2 -9.71 -33.98 -52.83
CA THR A 2 -9.68 -32.67 -52.16
C THR A 2 -10.48 -32.78 -50.87
N THR A 3 -9.77 -32.81 -49.75
CA THR A 3 -10.34 -32.86 -48.40
C THR A 3 -11.15 -31.60 -48.13
N LYS A 4 -12.48 -31.70 -48.30
CA LYS A 4 -13.46 -30.73 -47.79
C LYS A 4 -13.55 -30.89 -46.27
N THR A 5 -12.45 -30.67 -45.56
CA THR A 5 -12.47 -30.57 -44.11
C THR A 5 -13.24 -29.31 -43.77
N SER A 6 -14.40 -29.54 -43.15
CA SER A 6 -15.48 -28.58 -43.06
C SER A 6 -15.02 -27.29 -42.38
N ARG A 7 -15.38 -26.14 -42.97
CA ARG A 7 -15.22 -24.80 -42.39
C ARG A 7 -15.60 -24.74 -40.90
N LYS A 8 -16.54 -25.59 -40.46
CA LYS A 8 -16.95 -25.80 -39.06
C LYS A 8 -15.80 -26.30 -38.16
N ARG A 9 -14.97 -27.25 -38.60
CA ARG A 9 -13.83 -27.76 -37.83
C ARG A 9 -12.77 -26.68 -37.60
N THR A 10 -12.50 -25.84 -38.59
CA THR A 10 -11.57 -24.70 -38.46
C THR A 10 -12.09 -23.66 -37.47
N TRP A 11 -13.38 -23.34 -37.50
CA TRP A 11 -14.01 -22.42 -36.55
C TRP A 11 -14.01 -22.96 -35.12
N VAL A 12 -14.26 -24.27 -34.93
CA VAL A 12 -14.19 -24.91 -33.61
C VAL A 12 -12.76 -24.87 -33.06
N ILE A 13 -11.75 -25.16 -33.89
CA ILE A 13 -10.34 -25.06 -33.47
C ILE A 13 -10.01 -23.61 -33.10
N ALA A 14 -10.41 -22.62 -33.91
CA ALA A 14 -10.19 -21.22 -33.60
C ALA A 14 -10.84 -20.81 -32.26
N LEU A 15 -12.08 -21.26 -31.99
CA LEU A 15 -12.77 -20.99 -30.74
C LEU A 15 -12.06 -21.62 -29.53
N VAL A 16 -11.63 -22.88 -29.66
CA VAL A 16 -10.90 -23.59 -28.59
C VAL A 16 -9.55 -22.95 -28.33
N SER A 17 -8.82 -22.55 -29.38
CA SER A 17 -7.55 -21.83 -29.24
C SER A 17 -7.73 -20.47 -28.56
N PHE A 18 -8.79 -19.72 -28.91
CA PHE A 18 -9.09 -18.46 -28.25
C PHE A 18 -9.46 -18.65 -26.77
N ALA A 19 -10.29 -19.64 -26.46
CA ALA A 19 -10.64 -19.98 -25.08
C ALA A 19 -9.40 -20.40 -24.27
N ALA A 20 -8.51 -21.22 -24.84
CA ALA A 20 -7.27 -21.61 -24.20
C ALA A 20 -6.35 -20.40 -23.95
N LEU A 21 -6.23 -19.50 -24.92
CA LEU A 21 -5.46 -18.26 -24.77
C LEU A 21 -6.04 -17.37 -23.67
N ALA A 22 -7.36 -17.24 -23.60
CA ALA A 22 -8.04 -16.48 -22.56
C ALA A 22 -7.73 -17.04 -21.16
N VAL A 23 -7.80 -18.38 -20.98
CA VAL A 23 -7.48 -19.03 -19.70
C VAL A 23 -6.01 -18.79 -19.31
N VAL A 24 -5.07 -18.97 -20.24
CA VAL A 24 -3.64 -18.72 -20.00
C VAL A 24 -3.39 -17.25 -19.66
N GLY A 25 -4.08 -16.33 -20.36
CA GLY A 25 -4.03 -14.90 -20.09
C GLY A 25 -4.48 -14.57 -18.66
N THR A 26 -5.61 -15.12 -18.23
CA THR A 26 -6.12 -14.92 -16.87
C THR A 26 -5.14 -15.44 -15.81
N VAL A 27 -4.62 -16.67 -15.98
CA VAL A 27 -3.64 -17.23 -15.03
C VAL A 27 -2.38 -16.38 -14.97
N THR A 28 -1.93 -15.87 -16.12
CA THR A 28 -0.75 -14.99 -16.20
C THR A 28 -0.99 -13.66 -15.48
N LEU A 29 -2.17 -13.06 -15.65
CA LEU A 29 -2.54 -11.82 -14.95
C LEU A 29 -2.63 -12.02 -13.43
N ILE A 30 -3.21 -13.14 -12.98
CA ILE A 30 -3.26 -13.47 -11.55
C ILE A 30 -1.84 -13.67 -10.99
N ALA A 31 -1.00 -14.42 -11.68
CA ALA A 31 0.37 -14.64 -11.27
C ALA A 31 1.17 -13.33 -11.20
N LEU A 32 0.98 -12.43 -12.16
CA LEU A 32 1.59 -11.10 -12.16
C LEU A 32 1.12 -10.26 -10.98
N ALA A 33 -0.18 -10.25 -10.67
CA ALA A 33 -0.73 -9.52 -9.54
C ALA A 33 -0.14 -10.02 -8.21
N VAL A 34 -0.10 -11.35 -7.99
CA VAL A 34 0.49 -11.95 -6.80
C VAL A 34 1.99 -11.63 -6.69
N TYR A 35 2.72 -11.73 -7.81
CA TYR A 35 4.14 -11.41 -7.85
C TYR A 35 4.41 -9.95 -7.47
N VAL A 36 3.62 -9.01 -7.98
CA VAL A 36 3.72 -7.59 -7.63
C VAL A 36 3.53 -7.40 -6.13
N VAL A 37 2.49 -7.99 -5.53
CA VAL A 37 2.26 -7.89 -4.07
C VAL A 37 3.43 -8.48 -3.28
N MET A 38 3.87 -9.70 -3.61
CA MET A 38 4.96 -10.37 -2.89
C MET A 38 6.30 -9.64 -3.03
N SER A 39 6.59 -9.03 -4.19
CA SER A 39 7.84 -8.29 -4.43
C SER A 39 7.94 -6.96 -3.67
N ASN A 40 6.85 -6.55 -3.05
CA ASN A 40 6.68 -5.27 -2.39
C ASN A 40 6.53 -5.39 -0.87
N VAL A 41 6.57 -6.62 -0.34
CA VAL A 41 6.43 -6.91 1.08
C VAL A 41 7.72 -7.55 1.56
N ASP A 42 8.49 -6.80 2.34
CA ASP A 42 9.68 -7.29 3.03
C ASP A 42 9.32 -7.51 4.51
N ILE A 43 9.16 -8.77 4.91
CA ILE A 43 8.95 -9.17 6.30
C ILE A 43 10.25 -9.77 6.81
N ALA A 44 10.83 -9.15 7.84
CA ALA A 44 12.03 -9.63 8.50
C ALA A 44 11.76 -9.85 9.98
N GLU A 45 12.27 -10.96 10.52
CA GLU A 45 12.47 -11.09 11.96
C GLU A 45 13.53 -10.07 12.38
N ALA A 46 13.20 -9.22 13.34
CA ALA A 46 14.08 -8.15 13.78
C ALA A 46 14.01 -8.03 15.30
N THR A 47 15.08 -7.56 15.93
CA THR A 47 15.04 -7.23 17.36
C THR A 47 14.51 -5.82 17.56
N ALA A 48 14.04 -5.51 18.76
CA ALA A 48 13.62 -4.15 19.13
C ALA A 48 14.71 -3.10 18.84
N GLU A 49 15.99 -3.44 19.08
CA GLU A 49 17.14 -2.57 18.76
C GLU A 49 17.29 -2.33 17.25
N THR A 50 17.08 -3.37 16.43
CA THR A 50 17.15 -3.23 14.97
C THR A 50 15.98 -2.39 14.43
N ALA A 51 14.80 -2.56 15.03
CA ALA A 51 13.63 -1.74 14.73
C ALA A 51 13.88 -0.27 15.12
N ASP A 52 14.44 0.00 16.31
CA ASP A 52 14.82 1.35 16.75
C ASP A 52 15.68 2.04 15.69
N VAL A 53 16.78 1.39 15.28
CA VAL A 53 17.69 1.93 14.26
C VAL A 53 16.97 2.17 12.94
N THR A 54 16.17 1.22 12.46
CA THR A 54 15.49 1.32 11.15
C THR A 54 14.45 2.45 11.12
N PHE A 55 13.71 2.62 12.22
CA PHE A 55 12.74 3.71 12.36
C PHE A 55 13.45 5.06 12.48
N GLU A 56 14.51 5.17 13.27
CA GLU A 56 15.29 6.42 13.40
C GLU A 56 15.94 6.83 12.08
N GLU A 57 16.57 5.89 11.37
CA GLU A 57 17.16 6.13 10.05
C GLU A 57 16.11 6.59 9.04
N THR A 58 14.91 6.00 9.07
CA THR A 58 13.83 6.41 8.18
C THR A 58 13.29 7.78 8.55
N ARG A 59 12.98 8.02 9.82
CA ARG A 59 12.49 9.31 10.33
C ARG A 59 13.50 10.43 10.09
N ALA A 60 14.79 10.15 10.16
CA ALA A 60 15.86 11.12 9.88
C ALA A 60 15.76 11.73 8.46
N ARG A 61 15.15 11.03 7.50
CA ARG A 61 14.92 11.53 6.14
C ARG A 61 13.84 12.62 6.06
N PHE A 62 12.95 12.66 7.05
CA PHE A 62 11.79 13.55 7.08
C PHE A 62 11.87 14.57 8.23
N VAL A 63 13.07 14.86 8.73
CA VAL A 63 13.25 15.83 9.82
C VAL A 63 12.78 17.21 9.36
N GLY A 64 11.74 17.72 10.02
CA GLY A 64 11.12 19.01 9.72
C GLY A 64 10.00 18.96 8.68
N ASP A 65 9.66 17.77 8.18
CA ASP A 65 8.47 17.55 7.35
C ASP A 65 7.24 17.40 8.27
N ASP A 66 6.14 18.05 7.91
CA ASP A 66 4.89 18.00 8.69
C ASP A 66 4.06 16.82 8.19
N PRO A 67 3.79 15.78 9.02
CA PRO A 67 3.05 14.61 8.57
C PRO A 67 1.61 14.98 8.19
N LEU A 68 1.10 14.35 7.13
CA LEU A 68 -0.29 14.53 6.69
C LEU A 68 -1.30 14.13 7.78
N ILE A 69 -1.00 13.08 8.55
CA ILE A 69 -1.86 12.55 9.60
C ILE A 69 -1.15 12.73 10.94
N HIS A 70 -1.77 13.48 11.83
CA HIS A 70 -1.35 13.61 13.22
C HIS A 70 -2.27 12.78 14.08
N LEU A 71 -1.70 11.85 14.87
CA LEU A 71 -2.46 11.13 15.88
C LEU A 71 -2.35 11.88 17.21
N VAL A 72 -3.49 12.37 17.70
CA VAL A 72 -3.60 13.12 18.95
C VAL A 72 -4.39 12.26 19.94
N ARG A 73 -3.81 12.02 21.12
CA ARG A 73 -4.53 11.33 22.20
C ARG A 73 -5.36 12.36 22.98
N GLU A 74 -6.67 12.31 22.84
CA GLU A 74 -7.63 13.16 23.56
C GLU A 74 -8.58 12.29 24.39
N ASP A 75 -8.70 12.57 25.69
CA ASP A 75 -9.56 11.84 26.64
C ASP A 75 -9.35 10.31 26.69
N GLY A 76 -8.13 9.86 26.38
CA GLY A 76 -7.76 8.45 26.38
C GLY A 76 -7.92 7.75 25.03
N ASN A 77 -8.65 8.35 24.09
CA ASN A 77 -8.83 7.84 22.73
C ASN A 77 -7.79 8.44 21.76
N LEU A 78 -7.36 7.66 20.78
CA LEU A 78 -6.54 8.15 19.68
C LEU A 78 -7.45 8.77 18.61
N GLN A 79 -7.32 10.08 18.40
CA GLN A 79 -7.97 10.79 17.32
C GLN A 79 -6.97 11.05 16.19
N ALA A 80 -7.39 10.85 14.95
CA ALA A 80 -6.61 11.20 13.79
C ALA A 80 -7.03 12.55 13.22
N GLU A 81 -6.07 13.47 13.09
CA GLU A 81 -6.25 14.75 12.42
C GLU A 81 -5.50 14.76 11.08
N VAL A 82 -6.23 14.93 9.98
CA VAL A 82 -5.64 15.12 8.66
C VAL A 82 -5.28 16.59 8.45
N ARG A 83 -3.98 16.91 8.41
CA ARG A 83 -3.44 18.24 8.16
C ARG A 83 -3.00 18.39 6.70
N ARG A 84 -3.90 18.93 5.88
CA ARG A 84 -3.62 19.23 4.48
C ARG A 84 -2.68 20.43 4.38
N ARG A 85 -1.62 20.32 3.56
CA ARG A 85 -0.75 21.46 3.23
C ARG A 85 -1.55 22.57 2.55
N ASP A 86 -1.23 23.81 2.88
CA ASP A 86 -1.86 24.99 2.24
C ASP A 86 -1.55 25.06 0.74
N GLN A 87 -0.39 24.56 0.32
CA GLN A 87 0.06 24.55 -1.07
C GLN A 87 0.25 23.11 -1.57
N PRO A 88 -0.28 22.75 -2.76
CA PRO A 88 -0.04 21.44 -3.35
C PRO A 88 1.44 21.23 -3.64
N SER A 89 1.90 19.99 -3.50
CA SER A 89 3.22 19.57 -3.96
C SER A 89 3.36 19.70 -5.48
N ASP A 90 4.56 20.08 -5.92
CA ASP A 90 4.92 20.11 -7.35
C ASP A 90 5.15 18.70 -7.93
N SER A 91 5.41 17.72 -7.07
CA SER A 91 5.63 16.32 -7.44
C SER A 91 4.53 15.42 -6.88
N ARG A 92 4.09 14.44 -7.70
CA ARG A 92 3.17 13.39 -7.28
C ARG A 92 3.95 12.17 -6.83
N PRO A 93 3.58 11.54 -5.71
CA PRO A 93 4.19 10.30 -5.29
C PRO A 93 3.80 9.14 -6.21
N GLU A 94 4.67 8.15 -6.30
CA GLU A 94 4.48 6.92 -7.07
C GLU A 94 4.18 5.72 -6.17
N SER A 95 4.64 5.74 -4.92
CA SER A 95 4.49 4.67 -3.95
C SER A 95 4.21 5.20 -2.54
N LEU A 96 3.45 4.42 -1.78
CA LEU A 96 3.24 4.54 -0.35
C LEU A 96 4.06 3.47 0.34
N HIS A 97 4.86 3.86 1.30
CA HIS A 97 5.62 2.95 2.14
C HIS A 97 5.00 2.87 3.52
N VAL A 98 4.99 1.66 4.09
CA VAL A 98 4.47 1.36 5.41
C VAL A 98 5.51 0.52 6.15
N LEU A 99 6.08 1.07 7.21
CA LEU A 99 7.00 0.39 8.09
C LEU A 99 6.30 0.14 9.43
N VAL A 100 6.14 -1.14 9.79
CA VAL A 100 5.46 -1.59 11.01
C VAL A 100 6.40 -2.43 11.84
N TRP A 101 6.45 -2.17 13.14
CA TRP A 101 7.14 -3.00 14.12
C TRP A 101 6.13 -3.60 15.09
N ASP A 102 6.12 -4.93 15.14
CA ASP A 102 5.34 -5.73 16.07
C ASP A 102 6.28 -6.29 17.17
N PRO A 103 6.13 -5.83 18.43
CA PRO A 103 6.99 -6.27 19.53
C PRO A 103 6.64 -7.66 20.08
N ASP A 104 5.43 -8.16 19.85
CA ASP A 104 4.96 -9.46 20.34
C ASP A 104 5.53 -10.61 19.48
N ASP A 105 5.55 -10.40 18.17
CA ASP A 105 6.09 -11.36 17.20
C ASP A 105 7.57 -11.12 16.84
N GLU A 106 8.19 -10.05 17.34
CA GLU A 106 9.55 -9.60 17.00
C GLU A 106 9.76 -9.43 15.48
N ARG A 107 8.81 -8.75 14.83
CA ARG A 107 8.77 -8.61 13.38
C ARG A 107 8.79 -7.17 12.92
N LEU A 108 9.63 -6.92 11.93
CA LEU A 108 9.67 -5.67 11.19
C LEU A 108 9.13 -5.92 9.78
N MET A 109 8.07 -5.20 9.44
CA MET A 109 7.41 -5.29 8.14
C MET A 109 7.60 -3.98 7.40
N ASN A 110 8.14 -4.06 6.18
CA ASN A 110 8.24 -2.94 5.26
C ASN A 110 7.44 -3.27 4.00
N LEU A 111 6.37 -2.52 3.79
CA LEU A 111 5.50 -2.66 2.63
C LEU A 111 5.65 -1.45 1.73
N ARG A 112 5.82 -1.68 0.44
CA ARG A 112 5.78 -0.64 -0.58
C ARG A 112 4.56 -0.84 -1.48
N ILE A 113 3.56 0.01 -1.36
CA ILE A 113 2.33 -0.04 -2.15
C ILE A 113 2.46 0.96 -3.31
N PRO A 114 2.55 0.52 -4.56
CA PRO A 114 2.49 1.43 -5.68
C PRO A 114 1.13 2.14 -5.74
N LEU A 115 1.12 3.48 -5.80
CA LEU A 115 -0.12 4.27 -5.78
C LEU A 115 -0.97 4.07 -7.04
N TRP A 116 -0.39 3.56 -8.13
CA TRP A 116 -1.16 3.16 -9.30
C TRP A 116 -2.16 2.03 -9.00
N LEU A 117 -1.90 1.18 -8.01
CA LEU A 117 -2.84 0.15 -7.58
C LEU A 117 -4.07 0.78 -6.92
N LEU A 118 -3.84 1.77 -6.06
CA LEU A 118 -4.92 2.46 -5.36
C LEU A 118 -5.79 3.24 -6.36
N ARG A 119 -5.19 3.79 -7.43
CA ARG A 119 -5.92 4.51 -8.50
C ARG A 119 -6.92 3.65 -9.29
N PHE A 120 -6.94 2.32 -9.13
CA PHE A 120 -7.93 1.45 -9.79
C PHE A 120 -9.27 1.34 -9.05
N GLY A 121 -9.37 1.80 -7.80
CA GLY A 121 -10.63 1.85 -7.04
C GLY A 121 -11.43 3.13 -7.31
N ASP A 122 -12.77 3.04 -7.37
CA ASP A 122 -13.67 4.18 -7.64
C ASP A 122 -13.65 5.24 -6.53
N ASP A 123 -13.27 4.87 -5.31
CA ASP A 123 -13.01 5.77 -4.18
C ASP A 123 -11.91 5.13 -3.31
N ALA A 124 -10.65 5.33 -3.68
CA ALA A 124 -9.51 4.76 -2.98
C ALA A 124 -9.21 5.56 -1.70
N THR A 125 -10.12 5.41 -0.75
CA THR A 125 -9.93 5.84 0.63
C THR A 125 -9.20 4.73 1.35
N VAL A 126 -8.03 5.03 1.90
CA VAL A 126 -7.32 4.08 2.76
C VAL A 126 -7.83 4.32 4.17
N ASP A 127 -8.69 3.41 4.64
CA ASP A 127 -9.14 3.38 6.02
C ASP A 127 -8.03 2.71 6.86
N PHE A 128 -7.46 3.44 7.82
CA PHE A 128 -6.49 2.87 8.75
C PHE A 128 -7.06 2.68 10.17
N SER A 129 -8.38 2.74 10.35
CA SER A 129 -9.05 2.40 11.62
C SER A 129 -8.87 0.93 12.02
N GLU A 130 -8.55 0.05 11.05
CA GLU A 130 -8.28 -1.37 11.27
C GLU A 130 -6.81 -1.68 11.62
N ALA A 131 -5.90 -0.71 11.55
CA ALA A 131 -4.48 -0.93 11.85
C ALA A 131 -4.21 -1.12 13.35
N ASP A 132 -5.11 -0.61 14.19
CA ASP A 132 -5.20 -0.98 15.61
C ASP A 132 -6.59 -0.59 16.10
N GLY A 133 -7.29 -1.51 16.75
CA GLY A 133 -8.73 -1.43 17.04
C GLY A 133 -9.18 -0.30 17.99
N ASP A 134 -8.34 0.70 18.22
CA ASP A 134 -8.51 1.79 19.19
C ASP A 134 -8.40 3.20 18.56
N ILE A 135 -8.22 3.31 17.23
CA ILE A 135 -8.24 4.61 16.52
C ILE A 135 -9.70 5.03 16.28
N VAL A 136 -10.12 6.12 16.93
CA VAL A 136 -11.47 6.70 16.80
C VAL A 136 -11.39 7.96 15.93
N GLY A 137 -11.75 7.85 14.64
CA GLY A 137 -11.87 8.98 13.72
C GLY A 137 -12.04 8.56 12.25
N ASP A 138 -12.65 9.41 11.43
CA ASP A 138 -12.73 9.24 9.98
C ASP A 138 -11.34 9.45 9.37
N LEU A 139 -10.53 8.39 9.32
CA LEU A 139 -9.21 8.41 8.71
C LEU A 139 -9.32 8.16 7.20
N ASP A 140 -10.08 9.03 6.53
CA ASP A 140 -10.30 8.96 5.10
C ASP A 140 -9.19 9.73 4.38
N VAL A 141 -8.05 9.08 4.14
CA VAL A 141 -7.02 9.65 3.26
C VAL A 141 -7.28 9.23 1.83
N THR A 142 -7.58 10.21 0.98
CA THR A 142 -7.79 9.99 -0.44
C THR A 142 -6.47 10.07 -1.22
N ILE A 143 -6.44 9.46 -2.41
CA ILE A 143 -5.32 9.67 -3.35
C ILE A 143 -5.14 11.15 -3.72
N GLY A 144 -6.22 11.93 -3.73
CA GLY A 144 -6.13 13.37 -3.94
C GLY A 144 -5.35 14.07 -2.83
N ASP A 145 -5.56 13.66 -1.59
CA ASP A 145 -4.81 14.19 -0.44
C ASP A 145 -3.33 13.79 -0.49
N LEU A 146 -3.01 12.56 -0.92
CA LEU A 146 -1.63 12.11 -1.11
C LEU A 146 -0.93 12.82 -2.28
N ASP A 147 -1.62 13.00 -3.42
CA ASP A 147 -1.11 13.75 -4.58
C ASP A 147 -0.90 15.23 -4.22
N HIS A 148 -1.79 15.82 -3.40
CA HIS A 148 -1.67 17.20 -2.92
C HIS A 148 -0.54 17.35 -1.89
N HIS A 149 -0.39 16.38 -0.99
CA HIS A 149 0.70 16.35 -0.03
C HIS A 149 2.06 16.18 -0.72
N GLY A 150 2.14 15.32 -1.74
CA GLY A 150 3.38 14.98 -2.42
C GLY A 150 4.17 13.89 -1.70
N PRO A 151 5.40 13.60 -2.18
CA PRO A 151 6.38 12.80 -1.46
C PRO A 151 6.70 13.42 -0.11
N GLY A 152 6.69 12.62 0.95
CA GLY A 152 6.94 13.09 2.31
C GLY A 152 6.36 12.18 3.36
N LEU A 153 6.51 12.59 4.62
CA LEU A 153 5.98 11.85 5.76
C LEU A 153 4.44 11.93 5.76
N VAL A 154 3.78 10.77 5.87
CA VAL A 154 2.30 10.71 5.93
C VAL A 154 1.84 10.50 7.36
N LEU A 155 2.43 9.54 8.07
CA LEU A 155 2.09 9.22 9.45
C LEU A 155 3.34 8.78 10.19
N ASP A 156 3.48 9.23 11.43
CA ASP A 156 4.48 8.74 12.37
C ASP A 156 3.79 8.43 13.69
N TYR A 157 3.60 7.15 13.97
CA TYR A 157 2.91 6.64 15.13
C TYR A 157 3.83 5.76 15.98
N GLN A 158 3.77 5.99 17.29
CA GLN A 158 4.45 5.18 18.28
C GLN A 158 3.53 5.08 19.49
N ASP A 159 3.12 3.85 19.84
CA ASP A 159 2.29 3.61 21.01
C ASP A 159 3.13 3.33 22.27
N ALA A 160 2.46 3.42 23.42
CA ALA A 160 2.99 3.07 24.73
C ALA A 160 3.40 1.58 24.81
N ASP A 161 2.73 0.70 24.06
CA ASP A 161 3.00 -0.73 24.01
C ASP A 161 4.19 -1.11 23.10
N ARG A 162 4.91 -0.10 22.60
CA ARG A 162 6.11 -0.19 21.74
C ARG A 162 5.83 -0.61 20.30
N GLU A 163 4.57 -0.75 19.91
CA GLU A 163 4.16 -0.80 18.51
C GLU A 163 4.49 0.53 17.83
N ARG A 164 4.98 0.42 16.60
CA ARG A 164 5.42 1.57 15.82
C ARG A 164 5.02 1.41 14.38
N VAL A 165 4.50 2.50 13.82
CA VAL A 165 3.99 2.54 12.46
C VAL A 165 4.46 3.84 11.83
N LEU A 166 5.16 3.75 10.70
CA LEU A 166 5.68 4.88 9.97
C LEU A 166 5.28 4.77 8.50
N LEU A 167 4.58 5.78 8.00
CA LEU A 167 4.12 5.84 6.62
C LEU A 167 4.70 7.05 5.92
N TRP A 168 5.17 6.85 4.69
CA TRP A 168 5.64 7.94 3.84
C TRP A 168 5.34 7.66 2.38
N THR A 169 5.29 8.72 1.59
CA THR A 169 5.13 8.66 0.15
C THR A 169 6.43 8.99 -0.56
N GLU A 170 6.71 8.27 -1.65
CA GLU A 170 7.87 8.48 -2.54
C GLU A 170 7.40 8.55 -3.99
#